data_AF-A0A928J2W8-F1
#
_entry.id   AF-A0A928J2W8-F1
#
_cell.length_a   1.000
_cell.length_b   1.000
_cell.length_c   1.000
_cell.angle_alpha   90.00
_cell.angle_beta   90.00
_cell.angle_gamma   90.00
#
_symmetry.space_group_name_H-M   'P 1'
#
loop_
_entity.id
_entity.type
_entity.pdbx_description
1 polymer ?
#
loop_
_entity_poly.entity_id
_entity_poly.type
_entity_poly.pdbx_seq_one_letter_code
_entity_poly.pdbx_strand_id
1 'polypeptide(L)' 'MKQIGMNRKIDALGRIVIPKELRSFFCIEAGERLEILATEDGILLRKPAYEVVKKQ' A
#
# COMPACT_ATOMS: atom_id res chain seq x y z
N MET A 1 4.48 16.49 -10.06
CA MET A 1 3.80 15.19 -10.22
C MET A 1 2.31 15.46 -10.22
N LYS A 2 1.56 14.96 -11.22
CA LYS A 2 0.09 15.07 -11.18
C LYS A 2 -0.42 14.24 -10.00
N GLN A 3 -1.21 14.85 -9.13
CA GLN A 3 -1.90 14.14 -8.06
C GLN A 3 -2.86 13.13 -8.72
N ILE A 4 -2.54 11.83 -8.66
CA ILE A 4 -3.43 10.79 -9.18
C ILE A 4 -4.48 10.53 -8.10
N GLY A 5 -5.52 11.37 -8.07
CA GLY A 5 -6.70 11.13 -7.26
C GLY A 5 -7.59 10.11 -7.95
N MET A 6 -7.82 8.95 -7.32
CA MET A 6 -8.74 7.95 -7.84
C MET A 6 -9.45 7.21 -6.72
N ASN A 7 -10.74 6.94 -6.93
CA ASN A 7 -11.56 6.22 -5.96
C ASN A 7 -11.53 4.72 -6.27
N ARG A 8 -11.48 3.89 -5.22
CA ARG A 8 -11.63 2.44 -5.29
C ARG A 8 -12.64 1.99 -4.25
N LYS A 9 -13.55 1.12 -4.67
CA LYS A 9 -14.48 0.48 -3.74
C LYS A 9 -13.69 -0.48 -2.84
N ILE A 10 -14.11 -0.54 -1.59
CA ILE A 10 -13.66 -1.55 -0.65
C ILE A 10 -14.48 -2.81 -0.92
N ASP A 11 -13.82 -3.97 -0.95
CA ASP A 11 -14.54 -5.23 -1.11
C ASP A 11 -15.23 -5.66 0.19
N ALA A 12 -15.98 -6.78 0.14
CA ALA A 12 -16.74 -7.26 1.29
C ALA A 12 -15.88 -7.62 2.53
N LEU A 13 -14.57 -7.79 2.36
CA LEU A 13 -13.63 -8.13 3.45
C LEU A 13 -12.86 -6.90 3.95
N GLY A 14 -13.15 -5.70 3.45
CA GLY A 14 -12.43 -4.50 3.87
C GLY A 14 -11.14 -4.24 3.09
N ARG A 15 -10.88 -4.96 1.98
CA ARG A 15 -9.64 -4.80 1.20
C ARG A 15 -9.81 -3.76 0.09
N ILE A 16 -8.71 -3.10 -0.25
CA ILE A 16 -8.61 -2.16 -1.37
C ILE A 16 -7.60 -2.66 -2.40
N VAL A 17 -7.88 -2.41 -3.69
CA VAL A 17 -6.97 -2.75 -4.79
C VAL A 17 -6.03 -1.58 -5.06
N ILE A 18 -4.72 -1.84 -5.05
CA ILE A 18 -3.71 -0.91 -5.54
C ILE A 18 -3.57 -1.09 -7.07
N PRO A 19 -3.87 -0.06 -7.88
CA PRO A 19 -3.74 -0.10 -9.34
C PRO A 19 -2.35 -0.52 -9.81
N LYS A 20 -2.28 -1.12 -11.00
CA LYS A 20 -1.03 -1.66 -11.57
C LYS A 20 0.02 -0.56 -11.73
N GLU A 21 -0.41 0.64 -12.11
CA GLU A 21 0.44 1.81 -12.36
C GLU A 21 1.14 2.26 -11.08
N LEU A 22 0.39 2.36 -9.97
CA LEU A 22 0.97 2.70 -8.67
C LEU A 22 1.90 1.59 -8.17
N ARG A 23 1.52 0.33 -8.35
CA ARG A 23 2.39 -0.81 -7.99
C ARG A 23 3.72 -0.78 -8.76
N SER A 24 3.68 -0.52 -10.06
CA SER A 24 4.90 -0.41 -10.88
C SER A 24 5.74 0.80 -10.49
N PHE A 25 5.11 1.95 -10.20
CA PHE A 25 5.84 3.16 -9.78
C PHE A 25 6.53 2.98 -8.42
N PHE A 26 5.87 2.32 -7.46
CA PHE A 26 6.41 2.07 -6.12
C PHE A 26 7.14 0.72 -5.99
N CYS A 27 7.33 -0.03 -7.09
CA CYS A 27 7.94 -1.36 -7.11
C CYS A 27 7.33 -2.31 -6.07
N ILE A 28 6.00 -2.41 -6.03
CA ILE A 28 5.24 -3.25 -5.11
C ILE A 28 4.84 -4.54 -5.83
N GLU A 29 5.38 -5.66 -5.36
CA GLU A 29 5.09 -6.98 -5.94
C GLU A 29 4.00 -7.74 -5.18
N ALA A 30 3.39 -8.71 -5.85
CA ALA A 30 2.39 -9.57 -5.23
C ALA A 30 3.03 -10.41 -4.10
N GLY A 31 2.38 -10.44 -2.93
CA GLY A 31 2.88 -11.14 -1.74
C GLY A 31 3.90 -10.33 -0.93
N GLU A 32 4.32 -9.16 -1.40
CA GLU A 32 5.15 -8.24 -0.62
C GLU A 32 4.33 -7.61 0.53
N ARG A 33 5.00 -7.34 1.65
CA ARG A 33 4.40 -6.63 2.78
C ARG A 33 4.42 -5.13 2.52
N LEU A 34 3.31 -4.47 2.79
CA LEU A 34 3.23 -3.02 2.89
C LEU A 34 2.95 -2.62 4.32
N GLU A 35 3.58 -1.54 4.74
CA GLU A 35 3.29 -0.89 6.01
C GLU A 35 2.10 0.05 5.85
N ILE A 36 1.17 -0.01 6.80
CA ILE A 36 -0.02 0.83 6.86
C ILE A 36 0.11 1.73 8.09
N LEU A 37 0.07 3.04 7.89
CA LEU A 37 0.20 4.04 8.94
C LEU A 37 -1.03 4.94 8.92
N ALA A 38 -1.65 5.14 10.08
CA ALA A 38 -2.68 6.16 10.26
C ALA A 38 -2.00 7.52 10.47
N THR A 39 -2.44 8.53 9.74
CA THR A 39 -1.98 9.92 9.84
C THR A 39 -3.17 10.84 10.03
N GLU A 40 -2.94 12.11 10.37
CA GLU A 40 -4.02 13.10 10.52
C GLU A 40 -4.82 13.29 9.21
N ASP A 41 -4.12 13.21 8.07
CA ASP A 41 -4.72 13.37 6.74
C ASP A 41 -5.26 12.07 6.13
N GLY A 42 -5.16 10.93 6.83
CA GLY A 42 -5.71 9.66 6.36
C GLY A 42 -4.79 8.45 6.57
N ILE A 43 -4.57 7.67 5.51
CA ILE A 43 -3.79 6.42 5.55
C ILE A 43 -2.60 6.54 4.59
N LEU A 44 -1.39 6.31 5.11
CA LEU A 44 -0.17 6.18 4.33
C LEU A 44 0.18 4.70 4.13
N LEU A 45 0.41 4.31 2.88
CA LEU A 45 0.95 3.01 2.50
C LEU A 45 2.39 3.19 2.01
N ARG A 46 3.34 2.40 2.54
CA ARG A 46 4.73 2.42 2.09
C ARG A 46 5.40 1.04 2.18
N LYS A 47 6.51 0.86 1.46
CA LYS A 47 7.40 -0.29 1.68
C LYS A 47 7.98 -0.21 3.11
N PRO A 48 8.03 -1.32 3.86
CA PRO A 48 8.60 -1.33 5.20
C PRO A 48 10.05 -0.82 5.18
N ALA A 49 10.39 0.10 6.08
CA ALA A 49 11.75 0.60 6.23
C ALA A 49 12.68 -0.37 6.99
N TYR A 50 12.14 -1.47 7.50
CA TYR A 50 12.86 -2.49 8.25
C TYR A 50 12.55 -3.88 7.69
N GLU A 51 13.57 -4.74 7.66
CA GLU A 51 13.35 -6.15 7.38
C GLU A 51 12.79 -6.82 8.63
N VAL A 52 11.60 -7.41 8.50
CA VAL A 52 11.05 -8.28 9.55
C VAL A 52 11.88 -9.56 9.56
N VAL A 53 12.93 -9.59 10.39
CA VAL A 53 13.68 -10.82 10.66
C VAL A 53 12.73 -11.79 11.34
N LYS A 54 12.36 -12.87 10.66
CA LYS A 54 11.59 -13.96 11.28
C LYS A 54 12.50 -14.59 12.34
N LYS A 55 12.21 -14.36 13.62
CA LYS A 55 12.77 -15.20 14.68
C LYS A 55 12.20 -16.61 14.49
N GLN A 56 13.10 -17.56 14.24
CA GLN A 56 12.83 -19.00 14.25
C GLN A 56 12.38 -19.43 15.65
#